data_AF-A0A2R9ST44-F1
#
_entry.id   AF-A0A2R9ST44-F1
#
_cell.length_a   1.000
_cell.length_b   1.000
_cell.length_c   1.000
_cell.angle_alpha   90.00
_cell.angle_beta   90.00
_cell.angle_gamma   90.00
#
_symmetry.space_group_name_H-M   'P 1'
#
loop_
_entity.id
_entity.type
_entity.pdbx_description
1 polymer ?
#
loop_
_entity_poly.entity_id
_entity_poly.type
_entity_poly.pdbx_seq_one_letter_code
_entity_poly.pdbx_strand_id
1 'polypeptide(L)'
;MAIKGQKYKTYSEEIKKEAVRLHVIEGWTYRKINEHLGINDPQRMKKWMRKFREQGEFGLVDQRGRREAYIDQDRYVQKLKRENEMLKKCLEIWMQEVKNRNIKSLR
;
A
#
# COMPACT_ATOMS: atom_id res chain seq x y z
N MET A 1 13.98 -24.47 -16.00
CA MET A 1 14.45 -24.88 -14.65
C MET A 1 15.36 -23.79 -14.11
N ALA A 2 15.33 -23.50 -12.80
CA ALA A 2 16.27 -22.55 -12.20
C ALA A 2 17.64 -23.24 -12.02
N ILE A 3 18.71 -22.59 -12.46
CA ILE A 3 20.07 -23.14 -12.35
C ILE A 3 20.64 -22.78 -10.98
N LYS A 4 21.20 -23.76 -10.26
CA LYS A 4 21.82 -23.54 -8.95
C LYS A 4 22.95 -22.50 -9.08
N GLY A 5 22.90 -21.44 -8.27
CA GLY A 5 23.86 -20.33 -8.32
C GLY A 5 23.52 -19.20 -9.29
N GLN A 6 22.41 -19.27 -10.03
CA GLN A 6 21.96 -18.19 -10.90
C GLN A 6 21.62 -16.93 -10.07
N LYS A 7 22.35 -15.85 -10.32
CA LYS A 7 22.07 -14.53 -9.74
C LYS A 7 21.09 -13.78 -10.61
N TYR A 8 19.98 -13.34 -10.03
CA TYR A 8 19.00 -12.49 -10.71
C TYR A 8 19.28 -11.03 -10.41
N LYS A 9 19.22 -10.17 -11.42
CA LYS A 9 19.29 -8.72 -11.24
C LYS A 9 18.05 -8.26 -10.46
N THR A 10 18.28 -7.57 -9.35
CA THR A 10 17.24 -6.93 -8.55
C THR A 10 17.12 -5.48 -9.01
N TYR A 11 15.88 -5.02 -9.18
CA TYR A 11 15.57 -3.64 -9.53
C TYR A 11 14.90 -2.97 -8.33
N SER A 12 15.29 -1.73 -8.05
CA SER A 12 14.69 -0.91 -6.99
C SER A 12 13.22 -0.65 -7.29
N GLU A 13 12.46 -0.28 -6.26
CA GLU A 13 11.05 0.10 -6.41
C GLU A 13 10.91 1.33 -7.31
N GLU A 14 11.84 2.29 -7.22
CA GLU A 14 11.91 3.49 -8.05
C GLU A 14 11.99 3.14 -9.55
N ILE A 15 12.89 2.23 -9.94
CA ILE A 15 13.01 1.81 -11.34
C ILE A 15 11.71 1.16 -11.83
N LYS A 16 11.04 0.36 -10.98
CA LYS A 16 9.77 -0.27 -11.35
C LYS A 16 8.67 0.76 -11.56
N LYS A 17 8.58 1.74 -10.65
CA LYS A 17 7.59 2.83 -10.74
C LYS A 17 7.81 3.68 -11.97
N GLU A 18 9.06 4.06 -12.25
CA GLU A 18 9.39 4.83 -13.45
C GLU A 18 9.07 4.05 -14.72
N ALA A 19 9.38 2.75 -14.76
CA ALA A 19 9.03 1.89 -15.89
C ALA A 19 7.52 1.86 -16.16
N VAL A 20 6.69 1.79 -15.11
CA VAL A 20 5.23 1.85 -15.25
C VAL A 20 4.78 3.24 -15.68
N ARG A 21 5.33 4.32 -15.11
CA ARG A 21 5.01 5.70 -15.49
C ARG A 21 5.28 5.95 -16.98
N LEU A 22 6.46 5.56 -17.47
CA LEU A 22 6.84 5.69 -18.88
C LEU A 22 5.87 4.94 -19.81
N HIS A 23 5.33 3.80 -19.38
CA HIS A 23 4.37 3.07 -20.17
C HIS A 23 2.97 3.70 -20.14
N VAL A 24 2.48 4.04 -18.94
CA VAL A 24 1.09 4.47 -18.72
C VAL A 24 0.87 5.93 -19.12
N ILE A 25 1.82 6.80 -18.79
CA ILE A 25 1.71 8.25 -19.04
C ILE A 25 2.30 8.61 -20.40
N GLU A 26 3.53 8.18 -20.68
CA GLU A 26 4.25 8.56 -21.89
C GLU A 26 3.97 7.62 -23.09
N GLY A 27 3.25 6.52 -22.87
CA GLY A 27 2.89 5.56 -23.92
C GLY A 27 4.07 4.75 -24.48
N TRP A 28 5.20 4.66 -23.76
CA TRP A 28 6.39 3.97 -24.29
C TRP A 28 6.17 2.47 -24.41
N THR A 29 6.76 1.86 -25.43
CA THR A 29 6.74 0.41 -25.60
C THR A 29 7.66 -0.27 -24.59
N TYR A 30 7.37 -1.52 -24.23
CA TYR A 30 8.21 -2.29 -23.30
C TYR A 30 9.66 -2.41 -23.78
N ARG A 31 9.88 -2.50 -25.11
CA ARG A 31 11.23 -2.54 -25.68
C ARG A 31 11.99 -1.25 -25.38
N LYS A 32 11.39 -0.10 -25.67
CA LYS A 32 12.00 1.21 -25.44
C LYS A 32 12.31 1.43 -23.95
N ILE A 33 11.39 1.03 -23.07
CA ILE A 33 11.58 1.13 -21.61
C ILE A 33 12.73 0.22 -21.15
N ASN A 34 12.79 -1.02 -21.66
CA ASN A 34 13.84 -1.95 -21.30
C ASN A 34 15.22 -1.46 -21.71
N GLU A 35 15.35 -0.91 -22.91
CA GLU A 35 16.58 -0.28 -23.40
C GLU A 35 16.95 0.93 -22.52
N HIS A 36 15.99 1.80 -22.24
CA HIS A 36 16.22 3.02 -21.46
C HIS A 36 16.64 2.74 -20.00
N LEU A 37 16.03 1.74 -19.35
CA LEU A 37 16.28 1.41 -17.94
C LEU A 37 17.28 0.27 -17.74
N GLY A 38 17.91 -0.25 -18.79
CA GLY A 38 18.87 -1.36 -18.71
C GLY A 38 18.24 -2.65 -18.15
N ILE A 39 17.03 -2.97 -18.61
CA ILE A 39 16.27 -4.16 -18.25
C ILE A 39 16.53 -5.27 -19.27
N ASN A 40 17.31 -6.26 -18.87
CA ASN A 40 17.76 -7.32 -19.79
C ASN A 40 16.70 -8.39 -20.06
N ASP A 41 15.71 -8.54 -19.16
CA ASP A 41 14.66 -9.56 -19.29
C ASP A 41 13.39 -8.94 -19.92
N PRO A 42 13.03 -9.29 -21.17
CA PRO A 42 11.84 -8.74 -21.83
C PRO A 42 10.52 -9.07 -21.11
N GLN A 43 10.50 -10.16 -20.31
CA GLN A 43 9.32 -10.56 -19.55
C GLN A 43 9.16 -9.76 -18.25
N ARG A 44 10.18 -9.00 -17.84
CA ARG A 44 10.16 -8.23 -16.59
C ARG A 44 9.04 -7.19 -16.61
N MET A 45 8.93 -6.43 -17.70
CA MET A 45 7.88 -5.43 -17.89
C MET A 45 6.49 -6.04 -17.86
N LYS A 46 6.30 -7.20 -18.53
CA LYS A 46 5.01 -7.90 -18.50
C LYS A 46 4.60 -8.28 -17.07
N LYS A 47 5.55 -8.76 -16.25
CA LYS A 47 5.30 -9.12 -14.84
C LYS A 47 4.97 -7.89 -13.99
N TRP A 48 5.72 -6.80 -14.15
CA TRP A 48 5.46 -5.56 -13.40
C TRP A 48 4.12 -4.95 -13.77
N MET A 49 3.80 -4.87 -15.06
CA MET A 49 2.52 -4.36 -15.53
C MET A 49 1.33 -5.22 -15.08
N ARG A 50 1.49 -6.56 -15.02
CA ARG A 50 0.45 -7.42 -14.46
C ARG A 50 0.18 -7.10 -12.99
N LYS A 51 1.24 -7.07 -12.17
CA LYS A 51 1.11 -6.75 -10.74
C LYS A 51 0.55 -5.35 -10.51
N PHE A 52 0.96 -4.37 -11.32
CA PHE A 52 0.45 -3.01 -11.25
C PHE A 52 -1.05 -2.94 -11.58
N ARG A 53 -1.53 -3.70 -12.57
CA ARG A 53 -2.98 -3.76 -12.86
C ARG A 53 -3.80 -4.41 -11.73
N GLU A 54 -3.23 -5.37 -11.03
CA GLU A 54 -3.92 -6.10 -9.95
C GLU A 54 -3.92 -5.34 -8.63
N GLN A 55 -2.82 -4.65 -8.29
CA GLN A 55 -2.57 -4.12 -6.94
C GLN A 55 -2.04 -2.67 -6.93
N GLY A 56 -2.00 -2.00 -8.08
CA GLY A 56 -1.38 -0.67 -8.22
C GLY A 56 0.11 -0.69 -7.87
N GLU A 57 0.60 0.42 -7.31
CA GLU A 57 2.00 0.54 -6.90
C GLU A 57 2.41 -0.48 -5.83
N PHE A 58 1.47 -0.92 -4.98
CA PHE A 58 1.75 -1.91 -3.94
C PHE A 58 2.23 -3.24 -4.54
N GLY A 59 1.75 -3.60 -5.73
CA GLY A 59 2.21 -4.78 -6.46
C GLY A 59 3.67 -4.72 -6.92
N LEU A 60 4.28 -3.53 -6.98
CA LEU A 60 5.67 -3.33 -7.38
C LEU A 60 6.67 -3.48 -6.23
N VAL A 61 6.18 -3.34 -4.99
CA VAL A 61 6.96 -3.47 -3.75
C VAL A 61 7.54 -4.87 -3.62
N ASP A 62 8.80 -4.99 -3.21
CA ASP A 62 9.38 -6.30 -2.94
C ASP A 62 8.94 -6.80 -1.56
N GLN A 63 8.12 -7.86 -1.56
CA GLN A 63 7.62 -8.50 -0.34
C GLN A 63 8.56 -9.58 0.21
N ARG A 64 9.65 -9.92 -0.50
CA ARG A 64 10.60 -10.93 -0.03
C ARG A 64 11.27 -10.48 1.26
N GLY A 65 11.30 -11.36 2.26
CA GLY A 65 11.88 -11.07 3.58
C GLY A 65 11.02 -10.15 4.47
N ARG A 66 9.91 -9.60 3.97
CA ARG A 66 8.90 -8.92 4.78
C ARG A 66 7.94 -9.97 5.33
N ARG A 67 8.29 -10.54 6.48
CA ARG A 67 7.31 -11.26 7.30
C ARG A 67 6.46 -10.20 7.97
N GLU A 68 5.16 -10.16 7.67
CA GLU A 68 4.24 -9.44 8.54
C GLU A 68 4.41 -10.04 9.94
N ALA A 69 4.68 -9.19 10.94
CA ALA A 69 4.67 -9.65 12.31
C ALA A 69 3.32 -10.30 12.55
N TYR A 70 3.28 -11.49 13.13
CA TYR A 70 2.03 -12.12 13.48
C TYR A 70 1.28 -11.19 14.44
N ILE A 71 0.19 -10.60 13.95
CA ILE A 71 -0.73 -9.84 14.77
C ILE A 71 -1.90 -10.78 15.05
N ASP A 72 -2.11 -11.08 16.33
CA ASP A 72 -3.33 -11.72 16.78
C ASP A 72 -4.51 -10.80 16.43
N GLN A 73 -5.24 -11.19 15.38
CA GLN A 73 -6.32 -10.38 14.82
C GLN A 73 -7.43 -10.18 15.84
N ASP A 74 -7.73 -11.20 16.65
CA ASP A 74 -8.75 -11.10 17.70
C ASP A 74 -8.33 -10.09 18.75
N ARG A 75 -7.07 -10.14 19.20
CA ARG A 75 -6.54 -9.15 20.15
C ARG A 75 -6.59 -7.73 19.60
N TYR A 76 -6.27 -7.55 18.32
CA TYR A 76 -6.31 -6.24 17.66
C TYR A 76 -7.75 -5.72 17.54
N VAL A 77 -8.69 -6.56 17.09
CA VAL A 77 -10.10 -6.22 16.99
C VAL A 77 -10.69 -5.88 18.36
N GLN A 78 -10.34 -6.64 19.41
CA GLN A 78 -10.79 -6.36 20.78
C GLN A 78 -10.28 -5.02 21.30
N LYS A 79 -9.01 -4.69 21.02
CA LYS A 79 -8.44 -3.37 21.35
C LYS A 79 -9.21 -2.24 20.65
N LEU A 80 -9.41 -2.36 19.33
CA LEU A 80 -10.13 -1.35 18.55
C LEU A 80 -11.59 -1.20 18.98
N LYS A 81 -12.26 -2.28 19.38
CA LYS A 81 -13.63 -2.23 19.91
C LYS A 81 -13.69 -1.42 21.21
N ARG A 82 -12.77 -1.66 22.13
CA ARG A 82 -12.66 -0.90 23.39
C ARG A 82 -12.37 0.58 23.14
N GLU A 83 -11.42 0.89 22.26
CA GLU A 83 -11.11 2.27 21.89
C GLU A 83 -12.33 2.97 21.27
N ASN A 84 -13.02 2.32 20.33
CA ASN A 84 -14.25 2.87 19.75
C ASN A 84 -15.35 3.10 20.79
N GLU A 85 -15.53 2.17 21.73
CA GLU A 85 -16.52 2.31 22.80
C GLU A 85 -16.21 3.51 23.69
N MET A 86 -14.95 3.67 24.10
CA MET A 86 -14.52 4.82 24.90
C MET A 86 -14.70 6.14 24.14
N LEU A 87 -14.30 6.18 22.87
CA LEU A 87 -14.48 7.36 22.03
C LEU A 87 -15.95 7.75 21.89
N LYS A 88 -16.85 6.78 21.69
CA LYS A 88 -18.31 7.02 21.64
C LYS A 88 -18.84 7.61 22.94
N LYS A 89 -18.42 7.08 24.09
CA LYS A 89 -18.81 7.60 25.42
C LYS A 89 -18.33 9.04 25.63
N CYS A 90 -17.08 9.35 25.29
CA CYS A 90 -16.55 10.71 25.36
C CYS A 90 -17.36 11.68 24.47
N LEU A 91 -17.71 11.24 23.26
CA LEU A 91 -18.50 12.01 22.31
C LEU A 91 -19.90 12.30 22.87
N GLU A 92 -20.54 11.30 23.49
CA GLU A 92 -21.84 11.45 24.13
C GLU A 92 -21.82 12.47 25.27
N ILE A 93 -20.83 12.38 26.17
CA ILE A 93 -20.65 13.35 27.26
C ILE A 93 -20.49 14.76 26.70
N TRP A 94 -19.61 14.93 25.72
CA TRP A 94 -19.35 16.22 25.09
C TRP A 94 -20.62 16.81 24.45
N MET A 95 -21.39 15.99 23.72
CA MET A 95 -22.67 16.42 23.13
C MET A 95 -23.68 16.86 24.21
N GLN A 96 -23.75 16.15 25.34
CA GLN A 96 -24.62 16.54 26.45
C GLN A 96 -24.18 17.87 27.08
N GLU A 97 -22.86 18.07 27.26
CA GLU A 97 -22.33 19.34 27.76
C GLU A 97 -22.67 20.52 26.84
N VAL A 98 -22.50 20.36 25.51
CA VAL A 98 -22.84 21.40 24.54
C VAL A 98 -24.34 21.74 24.60
N LYS A 99 -25.21 20.72 24.63
CA LYS A 99 -26.67 20.93 24.77
C LYS A 99 -27.01 21.68 26.05
N ASN A 100 -26.41 21.28 27.18
CA ASN A 100 -26.63 21.91 28.48
C ASN A 100 -26.16 23.37 28.52
N ARG A 101 -25.04 23.69 27.84
CA ARG A 101 -24.56 25.08 27.70
C ARG A 101 -25.54 25.93 26.90
N ASN A 102 -26.04 25.42 25.77
CA ASN A 102 -27.03 26.13 24.94
C ASN A 102 -28.36 26.37 25.66
N ILE A 103 -28.81 25.41 26.48
CA ILE A 103 -30.04 25.59 27.29
C ILE A 103 -29.83 26.67 28.36
N LYS A 104 -28.66 26.70 29.01
CA LYS A 104 -28.33 27.72 30.02
C LYS A 104 -28.19 29.13 29.43
N SER A 105 -27.77 29.28 28.17
CA SER A 105 -27.67 30.59 27.52
C SER A 105 -29.00 31.17 27.04
N LEU A 106 -30.09 30.40 27.09
CA LEU A 106 -31.45 30.82 26.69
C LEU A 106 -32.34 31.22 27.88
N ARG A 107 -31.82 31.12 29.12
CA ARG A 107 -32.44 31.60 30.36
C ARG A 107 -31.73 32.85 30.84
#